data_AF-A0AAW2JZZ0-F1
#
_entry.id   AF-A0AAW2JZZ0-F1
#
_cell.length_a   1.000
_cell.length_b   1.000
_cell.length_c   1.000
_cell.angle_alpha   90.00
_cell.angle_beta   90.00
_cell.angle_gamma   90.00
#
_symmetry.space_group_name_H-M   'P 1'
#
loop_
_entity.id
_entity.type
_entity.pdbx_description
1 polymer ?
#
loop_
_entity_poly.entity_id
_entity_poly.type
_entity_poly.pdbx_seq_one_letter_code
_entity_poly.pdbx_strand_id
1 'polypeptide(L)'
;MERVRFQAGAIKFENPSSCLERESNFRKLDGDFEIQAKRENEFSGWVYSSAGNFTTSVFTKLKFENKVKLNKNGTEKEVEQNVKETKRVEIKDYNGDVVSTLRVERKYPLRIKSSSLPGATRNTSLVTTKLEQEVKEVEEDGNSKISLVNRLRSSGWMFALGEDVLSGAATTSQKYQLQGSVCYTRRLLANNGVIQTDTEGFLCQTATS
;
A
#
# COMPACT_ATOMS: atom_id res chain seq x y z
N MET A 1 15.58 44.57 10.71
CA MET A 1 15.32 43.16 10.31
C MET A 1 16.66 42.48 10.18
N GLU A 2 16.97 41.57 11.10
CA GLU A 2 18.21 40.80 11.06
C GLU A 2 18.12 39.77 9.93
N ARG A 3 19.10 39.77 9.02
CA ARG A 3 19.15 38.80 7.92
C ARG A 3 19.51 37.43 8.48
N VAL A 4 18.55 36.51 8.52
CA VAL A 4 18.81 35.11 8.85
C VAL A 4 19.61 34.50 7.68
N ARG A 5 20.88 34.17 7.93
CA ARG A 5 21.75 33.49 6.97
C ARG A 5 21.66 31.99 7.22
N PHE A 6 21.08 31.26 6.27
CA PHE A 6 21.09 29.80 6.28
C PHE A 6 22.14 29.28 5.29
N GLN A 7 22.82 28.21 5.67
CA GLN A 7 23.70 27.44 4.79
C GLN A 7 23.29 25.97 4.87
N ALA A 8 23.43 25.25 3.76
CA ALA A 8 23.11 23.84 3.71
C ALA A 8 24.02 23.12 2.72
N GLY A 9 24.22 21.83 2.93
CA GLY A 9 25.02 20.99 2.04
C GLY A 9 24.69 19.51 2.19
N ALA A 10 24.99 18.73 1.16
CA ALA A 10 24.90 17.26 1.21
C ALA A 10 26.15 16.68 1.89
N ILE A 11 25.96 15.63 2.69
CA ILE A 11 27.02 14.84 3.32
C ILE A 11 27.20 13.52 2.59
N LYS A 12 26.08 12.82 2.39
CA LYS A 12 26.08 11.45 1.86
C LYS A 12 24.90 11.28 0.93
N PHE A 13 25.16 10.67 -0.21
CA PHE A 13 24.14 10.13 -1.08
C PHE A 13 24.60 8.73 -1.47
N GLU A 14 23.93 7.70 -0.94
CA GLU A 14 24.15 6.34 -1.41
C GLU A 14 23.30 6.11 -2.65
N ASN A 15 23.95 5.68 -3.73
CA ASN A 15 23.24 5.30 -4.93
C ASN A 15 22.25 4.18 -4.57
N PRO A 16 20.97 4.31 -4.95
CA PRO A 16 19.96 3.27 -4.79
C PRO A 16 20.50 1.85 -4.99
N SER A 17 20.55 1.05 -3.92
CA SER A 17 20.74 -0.38 -4.12
C SER A 17 19.41 -0.97 -4.56
N SER A 18 19.40 -1.68 -5.68
CA SER A 18 18.20 -2.31 -6.21
C SER A 18 18.45 -3.77 -6.54
N CYS A 19 17.55 -4.64 -6.10
CA CYS A 19 17.46 -6.02 -6.55
C CYS A 19 16.14 -6.21 -7.30
N LEU A 20 16.19 -7.03 -8.36
CA LEU A 20 15.03 -7.41 -9.14
C LEU A 20 15.17 -8.89 -9.51
N GLU A 21 14.25 -9.70 -9.01
CA GLU A 21 14.17 -11.13 -9.28
C GLU A 21 12.85 -11.43 -9.98
N ARG A 22 12.88 -12.36 -10.92
CA ARG A 22 11.74 -12.76 -11.73
C ARG A 22 11.79 -14.26 -11.94
N GLU A 23 10.68 -14.92 -11.67
CA GLU A 23 10.53 -16.35 -11.86
C GLU A 23 9.21 -16.62 -12.58
N SER A 24 9.21 -17.66 -13.42
CA SER A 24 8.02 -18.05 -14.15
C SER A 24 8.04 -19.55 -14.40
N ASN A 25 6.91 -20.21 -14.17
CA ASN A 25 6.74 -21.61 -14.45
C ASN A 25 5.38 -21.82 -15.11
N PHE A 26 5.36 -22.27 -16.36
CA PHE A 26 4.14 -22.46 -17.13
C PHE A 26 4.10 -23.82 -17.80
N ARG A 27 2.92 -24.44 -17.78
CA ARG A 27 2.55 -25.59 -18.59
C ARG A 27 1.26 -25.25 -19.33
N LYS A 28 1.37 -24.99 -20.63
CA LYS A 28 0.28 -24.45 -21.45
C LYS A 28 -0.22 -23.12 -20.85
N LEU A 29 -1.51 -22.99 -20.54
CA LEU A 29 -2.11 -21.78 -19.97
C LEU A 29 -2.09 -21.75 -18.43
N ASP A 30 -1.61 -22.81 -17.79
CA ASP A 30 -1.51 -22.91 -16.33
C ASP A 30 -0.09 -22.65 -15.88
N GLY A 31 0.07 -21.98 -14.74
CA GLY A 31 1.38 -21.63 -14.22
C GLY A 31 1.34 -20.45 -13.28
N ASP A 32 2.53 -20.02 -12.88
CA ASP A 32 2.71 -18.82 -12.08
C ASP A 32 3.90 -17.98 -12.56
N PHE A 33 3.76 -16.68 -12.33
CA PHE A 33 4.77 -15.67 -12.55
C PHE A 33 4.96 -14.91 -11.25
N GLU A 34 6.20 -14.72 -10.85
CA GLU A 34 6.56 -13.99 -9.64
C GLU A 34 7.64 -12.95 -9.96
N ILE A 35 7.48 -11.75 -9.41
CA ILE A 35 8.45 -10.69 -9.49
C ILE A 35 8.66 -10.10 -8.11
N GLN A 36 9.92 -10.02 -7.71
CA GLN A 36 10.33 -9.42 -6.45
C GLN A 36 11.28 -8.27 -6.75
N ALA A 37 11.05 -7.13 -6.12
CA ALA A 37 11.94 -5.98 -6.22
C ALA A 37 12.20 -5.39 -4.85
N LYS A 38 13.44 -5.01 -4.61
CA LYS A 38 13.88 -4.32 -3.39
C LYS A 38 14.66 -3.10 -3.79
N ARG A 39 14.38 -1.95 -3.18
CA ARG A 39 15.17 -0.73 -3.33
C ARG A 39 15.46 -0.10 -1.98
N GLU A 40 16.72 0.24 -1.71
CA GLU A 40 17.14 0.96 -0.50
C GLU A 40 17.94 2.19 -0.90
N ASN A 41 17.62 3.33 -0.29
CA ASN A 41 18.37 4.57 -0.48
C ASN A 41 18.60 5.26 0.86
N GLU A 42 19.77 5.88 1.00
CA GLU A 42 20.11 6.72 2.13
C GLU A 42 20.66 8.06 1.64
N PHE A 43 20.16 9.14 2.21
CA PHE A 43 20.65 10.50 1.97
C PHE A 43 20.89 11.20 3.30
N SER A 44 21.97 11.97 3.40
CA SER A 44 22.25 12.82 4.56
C SER A 44 22.71 14.20 4.13
N GLY A 45 22.27 15.23 4.84
CA GLY A 45 22.67 16.62 4.62
C GLY A 45 22.67 17.42 5.92
N TRP A 46 23.39 18.52 5.94
CA TRP A 46 23.45 19.44 7.07
C TRP A 46 22.78 20.78 6.73
N VAL A 47 22.25 21.42 7.76
CA VAL A 47 21.73 22.78 7.72
C VAL A 47 22.30 23.56 8.90
N TYR A 48 22.92 24.69 8.60
CA TYR A 48 23.36 25.68 9.57
C TYR A 48 22.40 26.86 9.57
N SER A 49 21.86 27.17 10.75
CA SER A 49 20.90 28.25 10.95
C SER A 49 21.11 28.94 12.30
N SER A 50 20.40 30.04 12.55
CA SER A 50 20.37 30.69 13.86
C SER A 50 19.80 29.81 14.98
N ALA A 51 19.05 28.75 14.64
CA ALA A 51 18.52 27.78 15.60
C ALA A 51 19.53 26.65 15.93
N GLY A 52 20.67 26.60 15.23
CA GLY A 52 21.70 25.56 15.41
C GLY A 52 22.16 24.93 14.11
N ASN A 53 23.10 23.99 14.24
CA ASN A 53 23.59 23.15 13.16
C ASN A 53 22.98 21.74 13.32
N PHE A 54 22.30 21.29 12.28
CA PHE A 54 21.61 20.01 12.30
C PHE A 54 22.00 19.17 11.10
N THR A 55 22.19 17.87 11.33
CA THR A 55 22.34 16.88 10.28
C THR A 55 21.07 16.05 10.18
N THR A 56 20.48 15.98 9.00
CA THR A 56 19.32 15.13 8.72
C THR A 56 19.75 13.94 7.87
N SER A 57 19.43 12.74 8.33
CA SER A 57 19.62 11.49 7.60
C SER A 57 18.26 10.87 7.28
N VAL A 58 18.04 10.52 6.01
CA VAL A 58 16.81 9.93 5.49
C VAL A 58 17.14 8.57 4.90
N PHE A 59 16.55 7.54 5.46
CA PHE A 59 16.60 6.17 4.96
C PHE A 59 15.24 5.79 4.38
N THR A 60 15.24 5.20 3.18
CA THR A 60 14.03 4.68 2.52
C THR A 60 14.27 3.26 2.03
N LYS A 61 13.29 2.40 2.22
CA LYS A 61 13.30 1.01 1.76
C LYS A 61 11.95 0.66 1.18
N LEU A 62 11.95 0.19 -0.06
CA LEU A 62 10.80 -0.35 -0.76
C LEU A 62 11.03 -1.84 -1.00
N LYS A 63 10.05 -2.66 -0.63
CA LYS A 63 9.94 -4.06 -1.05
C LYS A 63 8.65 -4.23 -1.83
N PHE A 64 8.73 -4.89 -2.97
CA PHE A 64 7.62 -5.18 -3.85
C PHE A 64 7.68 -6.66 -4.20
N GLU A 65 6.56 -7.33 -4.10
CA GLU A 65 6.36 -8.71 -4.52
C GLU A 65 5.02 -8.76 -5.25
N ASN A 66 5.00 -9.38 -6.43
CA ASN A 66 3.79 -9.63 -7.18
C ASN A 66 3.83 -11.05 -7.73
N LYS A 67 2.78 -11.80 -7.45
CA LYS A 67 2.59 -13.17 -7.89
C LYS A 67 1.28 -13.24 -8.68
N VAL A 68 1.37 -13.74 -9.91
CA VAL A 68 0.22 -14.03 -10.77
C VAL A 68 0.15 -15.53 -10.97
N LYS A 69 -1.00 -16.13 -10.70
CA LYS A 69 -1.25 -17.56 -10.89
C LYS A 69 -2.41 -17.78 -11.84
N LEU A 70 -2.20 -18.61 -12.85
CA LEU A 70 -3.20 -19.04 -13.81
C LEU A 70 -3.48 -20.52 -13.59
N ASN A 71 -4.75 -20.88 -13.44
CA ASN A 71 -5.19 -22.26 -13.27
C ASN A 71 -6.36 -22.57 -14.20
N LYS A 72 -6.68 -23.86 -14.32
CA LYS A 72 -7.83 -24.37 -15.11
C LYS A 72 -7.79 -23.87 -16.54
N ASN A 73 -6.66 -24.08 -17.20
CA ASN A 73 -6.37 -23.62 -18.55
C ASN A 73 -6.58 -22.09 -18.70
N GLY A 74 -6.12 -21.32 -17.70
CA GLY A 74 -6.21 -19.86 -17.66
C GLY A 74 -7.58 -19.27 -17.31
N THR A 75 -8.59 -20.11 -17.02
CA THR A 75 -9.94 -19.64 -16.64
C THR A 75 -10.02 -19.15 -15.20
N GLU A 76 -9.07 -19.53 -14.34
CA GLU A 76 -8.90 -18.98 -13.00
C GLU A 76 -7.61 -18.17 -12.91
N LYS A 77 -7.73 -16.95 -12.40
CA LYS A 77 -6.62 -15.99 -12.27
C LYS A 77 -6.55 -15.50 -10.85
N GLU A 78 -5.38 -15.58 -10.25
CA GLU A 78 -5.10 -15.01 -8.93
C GLU A 78 -3.92 -14.06 -9.03
N VAL A 79 -4.05 -12.87 -8.45
CA VAL A 79 -3.00 -11.88 -8.34
C VAL A 79 -2.84 -11.58 -6.86
N GLU A 80 -1.64 -11.78 -6.32
CA GLU A 80 -1.26 -11.33 -4.99
C GLU A 80 -0.11 -10.35 -5.13
N GLN A 81 -0.28 -9.16 -4.58
CA GLN A 81 0.76 -8.13 -4.57
C GLN A 81 0.97 -7.65 -3.14
N ASN A 82 2.23 -7.59 -2.71
CA ASN A 82 2.63 -7.06 -1.43
C ASN A 82 3.66 -5.95 -1.64
N VAL A 83 3.29 -4.73 -1.23
CA VAL A 83 4.22 -3.60 -1.22
C VAL A 83 4.47 -3.19 0.22
N LYS A 84 5.73 -3.11 0.63
CA LYS A 84 6.14 -2.57 1.94
C LYS A 84 7.11 -1.41 1.73
N GLU A 85 6.76 -0.26 2.28
CA GLU A 85 7.63 0.90 2.37
C GLU A 85 8.06 1.10 3.83
N THR A 86 9.33 1.44 4.04
CA THR A 86 9.86 1.83 5.35
C THR A 86 10.69 3.09 5.15
N LYS A 87 10.31 4.15 5.86
CA LYS A 87 11.02 5.42 5.88
C LYS A 87 11.48 5.69 7.31
N ARG A 88 12.71 6.13 7.46
CA ARG A 88 13.25 6.62 8.73
C ARG A 88 13.93 7.95 8.48
N VAL A 89 13.63 8.93 9.32
CA VAL A 89 14.31 10.22 9.34
C VAL A 89 14.91 10.37 10.72
N GLU A 90 16.17 10.75 10.77
CA GLU A 90 16.90 11.04 12.00
C GLU A 90 17.53 12.42 11.87
N ILE A 91 17.34 13.25 12.89
CA ILE A 91 17.96 14.56 12.98
C ILE A 91 18.93 14.52 14.16
N LYS A 92 20.18 14.89 13.89
CA LYS A 92 21.25 15.01 14.86
C LYS A 92 21.67 16.46 15.02
N ASP A 93 22.03 16.85 16.23
CA ASP A 93 22.65 18.15 16.50
C ASP A 93 24.15 18.15 16.13
N TYR A 94 24.85 19.22 16.50
CA TYR A 94 26.29 19.37 16.22
C TYR A 94 27.18 18.44 17.06
N ASN A 95 26.70 17.96 18.22
CA ASN A 95 27.40 16.96 19.04
C ASN A 95 27.20 15.54 18.50
N GLY A 96 26.25 15.35 17.59
CA GLY A 96 25.85 14.06 17.05
C GLY A 96 24.72 13.39 17.83
N ASP A 97 24.11 14.10 18.79
CA ASP A 97 23.00 13.62 19.59
C ASP A 97 21.71 13.63 18.75
N VAL A 98 20.93 12.55 18.82
CA VAL A 98 19.67 12.44 18.11
C VAL A 98 18.61 13.30 18.79
N VAL A 99 18.17 14.36 18.12
CA VAL A 99 17.16 15.30 18.64
C VAL A 99 15.76 15.01 18.15
N SER A 100 15.62 14.30 17.03
CA SER A 100 14.32 13.90 16.49
C SER A 100 14.43 12.65 15.62
N THR A 101 13.41 11.80 15.69
CA THR A 101 13.27 10.63 14.83
C THR A 101 11.83 10.48 14.35
N LEU A 102 11.67 10.25 13.05
CA LEU A 102 10.40 9.86 12.44
C LEU A 102 10.55 8.50 11.78
N ARG A 103 9.64 7.58 12.05
CA ARG A 103 9.55 6.27 11.39
C ARG A 103 8.18 6.11 10.77
N VAL A 104 8.14 5.76 9.50
CA VAL A 104 6.90 5.46 8.78
C VAL A 104 7.02 4.08 8.14
N GLU A 105 6.10 3.18 8.48
CA GLU A 105 5.94 1.90 7.79
C GLU A 105 4.60 1.86 7.07
N ARG A 106 4.63 1.57 5.76
CA ARG A 106 3.42 1.42 4.94
C ARG A 106 3.37 0.06 4.28
N LYS A 107 2.18 -0.54 4.24
CA LYS A 107 1.92 -1.81 3.54
C LYS A 107 0.67 -1.67 2.68
N TYR A 108 0.76 -2.14 1.44
CA TYR A 108 -0.31 -2.06 0.45
C TYR A 108 -0.60 -3.43 -0.18
N PRO A 109 -1.12 -4.42 0.58
CA PRO A 109 -1.45 -5.71 -0.01
C PRO A 109 -2.68 -5.60 -0.93
N LEU A 110 -2.62 -6.27 -2.07
CA LEU A 110 -3.69 -6.40 -3.05
C LEU A 110 -3.85 -7.88 -3.40
N ARG A 111 -5.09 -8.36 -3.38
CA ARG A 111 -5.46 -9.71 -3.81
C ARG A 111 -6.63 -9.63 -4.77
N ILE A 112 -6.47 -10.22 -5.94
CA ILE A 112 -7.52 -10.33 -6.95
C ILE A 112 -7.68 -11.80 -7.29
N LYS A 113 -8.91 -12.32 -7.21
CA LYS A 113 -9.25 -13.66 -7.70
C LYS A 113 -10.36 -13.53 -8.71
N SER A 114 -10.15 -14.07 -9.89
CA SER A 114 -11.14 -14.06 -10.96
C SER A 114 -11.32 -15.46 -11.52
N SER A 115 -12.55 -15.80 -11.89
CA SER A 115 -12.85 -17.02 -12.63
C SER A 115 -13.80 -16.71 -13.79
N SER A 116 -13.65 -17.46 -14.89
CA SER A 116 -14.53 -17.38 -16.05
C SER A 116 -15.16 -18.72 -16.34
N LEU A 117 -16.49 -18.76 -16.50
CA LEU A 117 -17.25 -19.93 -16.90
C LEU A 117 -17.91 -19.68 -18.26
N PRO A 118 -17.85 -20.64 -19.21
CA PRO A 118 -18.62 -20.55 -20.43
C PRO A 118 -20.13 -20.46 -20.14
N GLY A 119 -20.84 -19.59 -20.86
CA GLY A 119 -22.29 -19.51 -20.80
C GLY A 119 -22.96 -20.54 -21.72
N ALA A 120 -24.30 -20.58 -21.69
CA ALA A 120 -25.10 -21.54 -22.46
C ALA A 120 -25.06 -21.28 -23.97
N THR A 121 -24.90 -20.02 -24.38
CA THR A 121 -24.80 -19.60 -25.77
C THR A 121 -23.36 -19.43 -26.20
N ARG A 122 -23.09 -19.65 -27.49
CA ARG A 122 -21.75 -19.49 -28.07
C ARG A 122 -21.20 -18.09 -27.76
N ASN A 123 -19.92 -18.03 -27.41
CA ASN A 123 -19.18 -16.81 -27.06
C ASN A 123 -19.71 -16.05 -25.83
N THR A 124 -20.60 -16.64 -25.03
CA THR A 124 -20.98 -16.04 -23.75
C THR A 124 -20.10 -16.56 -22.62
N SER A 125 -19.83 -15.71 -21.63
CA SER A 125 -19.10 -16.10 -20.43
C SER A 125 -19.62 -15.35 -19.20
N LEU A 126 -19.63 -16.05 -18.06
CA LEU A 126 -19.83 -15.47 -16.76
C LEU A 126 -18.46 -15.33 -16.08
N VAL A 127 -18.07 -14.10 -15.78
CA VAL A 127 -16.84 -13.81 -15.05
C VAL A 127 -17.20 -13.37 -13.65
N THR A 128 -16.56 -13.95 -12.64
CA THR A 128 -16.69 -13.50 -11.24
C THR A 128 -15.33 -13.03 -10.75
N THR A 129 -15.31 -11.94 -9.99
CA THR A 129 -14.08 -11.36 -9.45
C THR A 129 -14.27 -10.97 -8.00
N LYS A 130 -13.27 -11.27 -7.18
CA LYS A 130 -13.12 -10.81 -5.80
C LYS A 130 -11.83 -10.01 -5.70
N LEU A 131 -11.91 -8.85 -5.07
CA LEU A 131 -10.80 -7.93 -4.87
C LEU A 131 -10.72 -7.59 -3.38
N GLU A 132 -9.55 -7.80 -2.77
CA GLU A 132 -9.22 -7.25 -1.46
C GLU A 132 -8.01 -6.33 -1.61
N GLN A 133 -8.12 -5.10 -1.11
CA GLN A 133 -7.02 -4.15 -1.06
C GLN A 133 -6.95 -3.57 0.36
N GLU A 134 -5.74 -3.37 0.86
CA GLU A 134 -5.54 -2.74 2.16
C GLU A 134 -4.42 -1.71 2.08
N VAL A 135 -4.54 -0.65 2.88
CA VAL A 135 -3.47 0.29 3.20
C VAL A 135 -3.29 0.24 4.70
N LYS A 136 -2.10 -0.14 5.16
CA LYS A 136 -1.70 -0.04 6.57
C LYS A 136 -0.55 0.93 6.66
N GLU A 137 -0.68 1.93 7.51
CA GLU A 137 0.36 2.90 7.77
C GLU A 137 0.54 3.03 9.28
N VAL A 138 1.78 3.03 9.73
CA VAL A 138 2.17 3.32 11.10
C VAL A 138 3.24 4.37 11.06
N GLU A 139 2.99 5.48 11.74
CA GLU A 139 3.91 6.58 11.92
C GLU A 139 4.27 6.68 13.41
N GLU A 140 5.56 6.77 13.70
CA GLU A 140 6.12 6.94 15.04
C GLU A 140 7.04 8.15 15.02
N ASP A 141 6.71 9.16 15.83
CA ASP A 141 7.49 10.39 16.02
C ASP A 141 7.72 10.59 17.52
N GLY A 142 8.93 10.23 17.97
CA GLY A 142 9.27 10.17 19.39
C GLY A 142 8.30 9.31 20.20
N ASN A 143 7.48 9.96 21.04
CA ASN A 143 6.47 9.30 21.89
C ASN A 143 5.07 9.23 21.25
N SER A 144 4.89 9.83 20.07
CA SER A 144 3.63 9.83 19.35
C SER A 144 3.57 8.68 18.36
N LYS A 145 2.43 7.99 18.31
CA LYS A 145 2.17 6.92 17.35
C LYS A 145 0.82 7.12 16.69
N ILE A 146 0.81 7.11 15.36
CA ILE A 146 -0.40 7.17 14.55
C ILE A 146 -0.45 5.88 13.73
N SER A 147 -1.62 5.27 13.64
CA SER A 147 -1.88 4.11 12.80
C SER A 147 -3.13 4.33 11.96
N LEU A 148 -3.02 3.96 10.69
CA LEU A 148 -4.09 4.03 9.71
C LEU A 148 -4.26 2.65 9.08
N VAL A 149 -5.50 2.20 9.00
CA VAL A 149 -5.89 1.00 8.27
C VAL A 149 -7.08 1.35 7.39
N ASN A 150 -6.91 1.21 6.08
CA ASN A 150 -8.00 1.30 5.12
C ASN A 150 -8.09 -0.02 4.36
N ARG A 151 -9.19 -0.76 4.57
CA ARG A 151 -9.44 -2.04 3.91
C ARG A 151 -10.64 -1.94 2.99
N LEU A 152 -10.45 -2.27 1.73
CA LEU A 152 -11.49 -2.38 0.72
C LEU A 152 -11.66 -3.84 0.31
N ARG A 153 -12.90 -4.30 0.24
CA ARG A 153 -13.28 -5.60 -0.29
C ARG A 153 -14.40 -5.42 -1.30
N SER A 154 -14.21 -5.93 -2.49
CA SER A 154 -15.20 -5.91 -3.55
C SER A 154 -15.40 -7.29 -4.13
N SER A 155 -16.63 -7.60 -4.49
CA SER A 155 -16.96 -8.80 -5.24
C SER A 155 -18.00 -8.46 -6.29
N GLY A 156 -17.83 -8.98 -7.49
CA GLY A 156 -18.76 -8.75 -8.57
C GLY A 156 -18.76 -9.86 -9.59
N TRP A 157 -19.71 -9.76 -10.50
CA TRP A 157 -19.82 -10.62 -11.66
C TRP A 157 -20.17 -9.79 -12.88
N MET A 158 -19.78 -10.29 -14.05
CA MET A 158 -20.20 -9.77 -15.33
C MET A 158 -20.54 -10.93 -16.27
N PHE A 159 -21.60 -10.75 -17.04
CA PHE A 159 -21.95 -11.61 -18.16
C PHE A 159 -21.54 -10.92 -19.45
N ALA A 160 -20.66 -11.56 -20.22
CA ALA A 160 -20.07 -11.00 -21.42
C ALA A 160 -20.41 -11.85 -22.65
N LEU A 161 -20.54 -11.20 -23.82
CA LEU A 161 -20.62 -11.80 -25.15
C LEU A 161 -19.41 -11.36 -25.95
N GLY A 162 -18.42 -12.24 -26.10
CA GLY A 162 -17.12 -11.85 -26.65
C GLY A 162 -16.46 -10.79 -25.77
N GLU A 163 -16.26 -9.60 -26.33
CA GLU A 163 -15.69 -8.43 -25.64
C GLU A 163 -16.76 -7.51 -25.04
N ASP A 164 -18.04 -7.71 -25.37
CA ASP A 164 -19.15 -6.87 -24.92
C ASP A 164 -19.66 -7.33 -23.56
N VAL A 165 -19.83 -6.38 -22.62
CA VAL A 165 -20.45 -6.65 -21.32
C VAL A 165 -21.97 -6.46 -21.45
N LEU A 166 -22.73 -7.55 -21.25
CA LEU A 166 -24.19 -7.53 -21.33
C LEU A 166 -24.84 -7.10 -20.02
N SER A 167 -24.29 -7.56 -18.89
CA SER A 167 -24.76 -7.20 -17.56
C SER A 167 -23.69 -7.46 -16.51
N GLY A 168 -23.86 -6.86 -15.34
CA GLY A 168 -22.99 -7.12 -14.20
C GLY A 168 -23.52 -6.47 -12.94
N ALA A 169 -22.99 -6.92 -11.81
CA ALA A 169 -23.23 -6.31 -10.53
C ALA A 169 -21.98 -6.43 -9.66
N ALA A 170 -21.82 -5.48 -8.73
CA ALA A 170 -20.70 -5.48 -7.80
C ALA A 170 -21.11 -4.89 -6.46
N THR A 171 -20.61 -5.48 -5.38
CA THR A 171 -20.76 -4.97 -4.02
C THR A 171 -19.37 -4.64 -3.48
N THR A 172 -19.22 -3.46 -2.89
CA THR A 172 -17.98 -2.99 -2.28
C THR A 172 -18.23 -2.64 -0.83
N SER A 173 -17.35 -3.09 0.05
CA SER A 173 -17.29 -2.69 1.44
C SER A 173 -15.92 -2.08 1.74
N GLN A 174 -15.91 -0.98 2.48
CA GLN A 174 -14.69 -0.31 2.91
C GLN A 174 -14.74 -0.06 4.41
N LYS A 175 -13.63 -0.33 5.10
CA LYS A 175 -13.41 0.00 6.50
C LYS A 175 -12.16 0.86 6.61
N TYR A 176 -12.34 2.10 7.04
CA TYR A 176 -11.28 3.03 7.37
C TYR A 176 -11.17 3.19 8.89
N GLN A 177 -9.94 3.22 9.40
CA GLN A 177 -9.65 3.38 10.82
C GLN A 177 -8.34 4.17 10.98
N LEU A 178 -8.40 5.28 11.70
CA LEU A 178 -7.28 6.10 12.13
C LEU A 178 -7.25 6.09 13.66
N GLN A 179 -6.08 5.80 14.22
CA GLN A 179 -5.84 5.85 15.66
C GLN A 179 -4.55 6.64 15.93
N GLY A 180 -4.64 7.66 16.75
CA GLY A 180 -3.51 8.46 17.20
C GLY A 180 -3.97 9.37 18.34
N SER A 181 -3.60 10.65 18.28
CA SER A 181 -4.20 11.67 19.16
C SER A 181 -5.71 11.83 18.95
N VAL A 182 -6.19 11.50 17.75
CA VAL A 182 -7.60 11.43 17.39
C VAL A 182 -7.96 10.02 16.92
N CYS A 183 -9.20 9.64 17.16
CA CYS A 183 -9.77 8.38 16.71
C CYS A 183 -10.82 8.67 15.65
N TYR A 184 -10.74 7.98 14.51
CA TYR A 184 -11.75 8.06 13.48
C TYR A 184 -11.94 6.70 12.83
N THR A 185 -13.18 6.34 12.59
CA THR A 185 -13.56 5.14 11.86
C THR A 185 -14.64 5.51 10.86
N ARG A 186 -14.62 4.88 9.70
CA ARG A 186 -15.71 4.95 8.72
C ARG A 186 -15.92 3.59 8.10
N ARG A 187 -17.18 3.17 7.98
CA ARG A 187 -17.60 1.95 7.29
C ARG A 187 -18.54 2.32 6.18
N LEU A 188 -18.22 1.87 4.97
CA LEU A 188 -19.02 2.09 3.77
C LEU A 188 -19.44 0.75 3.18
N LEU A 189 -20.69 0.69 2.72
CA LEU A 189 -21.18 -0.38 1.86
C LEU A 189 -21.80 0.27 0.63
N ALA A 190 -21.38 -0.16 -0.54
CA ALA A 190 -21.93 0.27 -1.81
C ALA A 190 -22.33 -0.95 -2.65
N ASN A 191 -23.45 -0.83 -3.36
CA ASN A 191 -23.92 -1.82 -4.30
C ASN A 191 -24.13 -1.16 -5.66
N ASN A 192 -23.55 -1.72 -6.72
CA ASN A 192 -23.59 -1.18 -8.08
C ASN A 192 -23.23 0.31 -8.16
N GLY A 193 -22.24 0.74 -7.38
CA GLY A 193 -21.80 2.14 -7.31
C GLY A 193 -22.64 3.05 -6.41
N VAL A 194 -23.76 2.58 -5.85
CA VAL A 194 -24.63 3.36 -4.96
C VAL A 194 -24.32 3.04 -3.50
N ILE A 195 -23.98 4.07 -2.71
CA ILE A 195 -23.77 3.95 -1.26
C ILE A 195 -25.08 3.53 -0.60
N GLN A 196 -25.06 2.40 0.08
CA GLN A 196 -26.18 1.85 0.84
C GLN A 196 -26.07 2.23 2.32
N THR A 197 -24.87 2.14 2.87
CA THR A 197 -24.61 2.54 4.25
C THR A 197 -23.29 3.28 4.35
N ASP A 198 -23.29 4.28 5.23
CA ASP A 198 -22.15 5.07 5.60
C ASP A 198 -22.24 5.35 7.10
N THR A 199 -21.24 4.91 7.85
CA THR A 199 -21.24 5.06 9.30
C THR A 199 -19.86 5.49 9.75
N GLU A 200 -19.80 6.62 10.44
CA GLU A 200 -18.60 7.12 11.06
C GLU A 200 -18.62 6.97 12.58
N GLY A 201 -17.46 7.06 13.20
CA GLY A 201 -17.32 7.01 14.64
C GLY A 201 -15.98 7.56 15.09
N PHE A 202 -15.98 8.22 16.25
CA PHE A 202 -14.81 8.95 16.79
C PHE A 202 -14.20 8.28 18.04
N LEU A 203 -14.62 7.05 18.35
CA LEU A 203 -14.18 6.32 19.54
C LEU A 203 -13.25 5.16 19.15
N CYS A 204 -12.08 5.08 19.80
CA CYS A 204 -11.25 3.88 19.74
C CYS A 204 -11.77 2.87 20.76
N GLN A 205 -12.10 1.65 20.33
CA GLN A 205 -12.22 0.54 21.28
C GLN A 205 -10.82 0.26 21.84
N THR A 206 -10.60 0.56 23.11
CA THR A 206 -9.43 0.08 23.85
C THR A 206 -9.50 -1.44 23.85
N ALA A 207 -8.48 -2.10 23.30
CA ALA A 207 -8.33 -3.54 23.47
C ALA A 207 -8.21 -3.80 24.98
N THR A 208 -9.23 -4.41 25.56
CA THR A 208 -9.13 -5.04 26.88
C THR A 208 -8.03 -6.09 26.79
N SER A 209 -6.97 -5.86 27.55
CA SER A 209 -5.87 -6.79 27.84
C SER A 209 -6.37 -8.11 28.39
#